data_AF-A0A6C0JRF3-F1
#
_entry.id   AF-A0A6C0JRF3-F1
#
_cell.length_a   1.000
_cell.length_b   1.000
_cell.length_c   1.000
_cell.angle_alpha   90.00
_cell.angle_beta   90.00
_cell.angle_gamma   90.00
#
_symmetry.space_group_name_H-M   'P 1'
#
loop_
_entity.id
_entity.type
_entity.pdbx_description
1 polymer ?
#
loop_
_entity_poly.entity_id
_entity_poly.type
_entity_poly.pdbx_seq_one_letter_code
_entity_poly.pdbx_strand_id
1 'polypeptide(L)'
;MNKYLKIFMLVIYVLFIDFIWIYLINKKNYTESIEKVQKNKPVFNFNYAIFTYFLVMISIIYLSVPFVKSKFTNKDSKKNKIIKSLLYGAFVGFIIYGVYNFTCLSIYKNYEFKVGLMDSLWGAFLYATSTTLYLLG
;
A
#
# COMPACT_ATOMS: atom_id res chain seq x y z
N MET A 1 -0.62 22.91 -7.39
CA MET A 1 -1.92 22.43 -6.86
C MET A 1 -1.97 22.63 -5.35
N ASN A 2 -3.13 23.01 -4.80
CA ASN A 2 -3.30 23.16 -3.35
C ASN A 2 -3.06 21.82 -2.62
N LYS A 3 -2.43 21.85 -1.44
CA LYS A 3 -2.19 20.69 -0.57
C LYS A 3 -3.47 19.88 -0.33
N TYR A 4 -4.61 20.54 -0.08
CA TYR A 4 -5.87 19.85 0.16
C TYR A 4 -6.34 19.05 -1.06
N LEU A 5 -6.18 19.60 -2.26
CA LEU A 5 -6.53 18.90 -3.50
C LEU A 5 -5.60 17.71 -3.78
N LYS A 6 -4.30 17.81 -3.45
CA LYS A 6 -3.36 16.67 -3.51
C LYS A 6 -3.79 15.53 -2.57
N ILE A 7 -4.17 15.86 -1.34
CA ILE A 7 -4.65 14.87 -0.37
C ILE A 7 -5.95 14.23 -0.86
N PHE A 8 -6.90 15.03 -1.35
CA PHE A 8 -8.16 14.54 -1.88
C PHE A 8 -7.96 13.53 -3.02
N MET A 9 -7.14 13.88 -4.02
CA MET A 9 -6.86 12.96 -5.13
C MET A 9 -6.10 11.71 -4.70
N LEU A 10 -5.20 11.83 -3.72
CA LEU A 10 -4.52 10.67 -3.14
C LEU A 10 -5.50 9.70 -2.48
N VAL A 11 -6.45 10.21 -1.69
CA VAL A 11 -7.48 9.38 -1.04
C VAL A 11 -8.33 8.66 -2.08
N ILE A 12 -8.82 9.38 -3.09
CA ILE A 12 -9.63 8.78 -4.16
C ILE A 12 -8.83 7.73 -4.92
N TYR A 13 -7.56 8.02 -5.25
CA TYR A 13 -6.69 7.10 -5.95
C TYR A 13 -6.48 5.80 -5.18
N VAL A 14 -6.12 5.87 -3.89
CA VAL A 14 -5.86 4.68 -3.07
C VAL A 14 -7.12 3.85 -2.90
N LEU A 15 -8.26 4.46 -2.57
CA LEU A 15 -9.52 3.73 -2.41
C LEU A 15 -9.96 3.05 -3.71
N PHE A 16 -9.82 3.74 -4.84
CA PHE A 16 -10.21 3.20 -6.14
C PHE A 16 -9.32 2.02 -6.55
N ILE A 17 -8.00 2.16 -6.39
CA ILE A 17 -7.07 1.14 -6.85
C ILE A 17 -7.07 -0.10 -5.94
N ASP A 18 -7.25 0.09 -4.62
CA ASP A 18 -7.45 -1.04 -3.69
C ASP A 18 -8.79 -1.73 -3.91
N PHE A 19 -9.85 -1.00 -4.26
CA PHE A 19 -11.12 -1.63 -4.65
C PHE A 19 -10.91 -2.59 -5.83
N ILE A 20 -10.19 -2.14 -6.87
CA ILE A 20 -9.86 -3.00 -8.02
C ILE A 20 -9.03 -4.19 -7.57
N TRP A 21 -7.96 -3.97 -6.82
CA TRP A 21 -7.04 -5.03 -6.42
C TRP A 21 -7.69 -6.08 -5.52
N ILE A 22 -8.38 -5.64 -4.46
CA ILE A 22 -8.96 -6.52 -3.45
C ILE A 22 -10.23 -7.18 -3.99
N TYR A 23 -11.17 -6.39 -4.51
CA TYR A 23 -12.50 -6.91 -4.84
C TYR A 23 -12.57 -7.55 -6.23
N LEU A 24 -11.93 -6.94 -7.24
CA LEU A 24 -12.03 -7.42 -8.62
C LEU A 24 -10.96 -8.47 -8.94
N ILE A 25 -9.73 -8.30 -8.46
CA ILE A 25 -8.60 -9.15 -8.85
C ILE A 25 -8.39 -10.29 -7.84
N ASN A 26 -8.30 -9.99 -6.54
CA ASN A 26 -7.77 -10.94 -5.54
C ASN A 26 -8.77 -11.47 -4.52
N LYS A 27 -10.06 -11.14 -4.66
CA LYS A 27 -11.12 -11.55 -3.71
C LYS A 27 -11.07 -13.04 -3.39
N LYS A 28 -10.92 -13.88 -4.43
CA LYS A 28 -10.82 -15.33 -4.29
C LYS A 28 -9.58 -15.76 -3.51
N ASN A 29 -8.40 -15.28 -3.92
CA ASN A 29 -7.12 -15.61 -3.27
C ASN A 29 -7.12 -15.25 -1.78
N TYR A 30 -7.62 -14.07 -1.43
CA TYR A 30 -7.72 -13.65 -0.04
C TYR A 30 -8.73 -14.48 0.75
N THR A 31 -9.92 -14.74 0.19
CA THR A 31 -10.96 -15.52 0.86
C THR A 31 -10.49 -16.95 1.16
N GLU A 32 -9.90 -17.62 0.17
CA GLU A 32 -9.40 -19.00 0.32
C GLU A 32 -8.27 -19.09 1.35
N SER A 33 -7.32 -18.14 1.34
CA SER A 33 -6.22 -18.11 2.32
C SER A 33 -6.73 -17.87 3.73
N ILE A 34 -7.67 -16.94 3.92
CA ILE A 34 -8.28 -16.66 5.22
C ILE A 34 -9.09 -17.86 5.73
N GLU A 35 -9.89 -18.51 4.86
CA GLU A 35 -10.66 -19.70 5.22
C GLU A 35 -9.76 -20.87 5.62
N LYS A 36 -8.60 -21.04 4.96
CA LYS A 36 -7.61 -22.08 5.32
C LYS A 36 -7.04 -21.89 6.73
N VAL A 37 -6.84 -20.63 7.13
CA VAL A 37 -6.32 -20.24 8.46
C VAL A 37 -7.42 -20.32 9.52
N GLN A 38 -8.57 -19.68 9.29
CA GLN A 38 -9.65 -19.51 10.27
C GLN A 38 -10.66 -20.67 10.31
N LYS A 39 -10.65 -21.56 9.32
CA LYS A 39 -11.64 -22.65 9.12
C LYS A 39 -13.09 -22.18 9.01
N ASN A 40 -13.29 -20.89 8.74
CA ASN A 40 -14.57 -20.23 8.61
C ASN A 40 -14.48 -19.12 7.56
N LYS A 41 -15.63 -18.69 7.05
CA LYS A 41 -15.71 -17.58 6.10
C LYS A 41 -15.20 -16.28 6.73
N PRO A 42 -14.54 -15.40 5.97
CA PRO A 42 -14.07 -14.12 6.48
C PRO A 42 -15.24 -13.26 6.96
N VAL A 43 -15.11 -12.69 8.16
CA VAL A 43 -16.06 -11.70 8.70
C VAL A 43 -15.44 -10.31 8.59
N PHE A 44 -16.09 -9.40 7.86
CA PHE A 44 -15.56 -8.07 7.63
C PHE A 44 -15.95 -7.12 8.76
N ASN A 45 -14.94 -6.56 9.45
CA ASN A 45 -15.15 -5.53 10.46
C ASN A 45 -14.83 -4.15 9.87
N PHE A 46 -15.88 -3.37 9.57
CA PHE A 46 -15.76 -2.06 8.95
C PHE A 46 -14.97 -1.06 9.80
N ASN A 47 -15.04 -1.14 11.13
CA ASN A 47 -14.33 -0.21 12.01
C ASN A 47 -12.81 -0.36 11.85
N TYR A 48 -12.32 -1.60 11.91
CA TYR A 48 -10.89 -1.86 11.72
C TYR A 48 -10.44 -1.58 10.28
N ALA A 49 -11.29 -1.82 9.28
CA ALA A 49 -10.97 -1.45 7.90
C ALA A 49 -10.77 0.07 7.76
N ILE A 50 -11.66 0.89 8.31
CA ILE A 50 -11.53 2.36 8.29
C ILE A 50 -10.23 2.80 8.96
N PHE A 51 -9.91 2.25 10.14
CA PHE A 51 -8.66 2.56 10.83
C PHE A 51 -7.42 2.14 10.02
N THR A 52 -7.46 0.98 9.35
CA THR A 52 -6.37 0.55 8.46
C THR A 52 -6.14 1.56 7.33
N TYR A 53 -7.21 2.00 6.64
CA TYR A 53 -7.06 3.01 5.59
C TYR A 53 -6.58 4.36 6.11
N PHE A 54 -6.99 4.75 7.33
CA PHE A 54 -6.46 5.95 7.98
C PHE A 54 -4.95 5.84 8.23
N LEU A 55 -4.48 4.68 8.71
CA LEU A 55 -3.05 4.41 8.90
C LEU A 55 -2.30 4.40 7.57
N VAL A 56 -2.87 3.84 6.50
CA VAL A 56 -2.28 3.89 5.14
C VAL A 56 -2.16 5.33 4.65
N MET A 57 -3.16 6.19 4.88
CA MET A 57 -3.06 7.60 4.52
C MET A 57 -1.98 8.32 5.33
N ILE A 58 -1.92 8.09 6.64
CA ILE A 58 -0.90 8.69 7.50
C ILE A 58 0.49 8.26 7.07
N SER A 59 0.72 6.97 6.83
CA SER A 59 2.03 6.46 6.44
C SER A 59 2.46 7.01 5.08
N ILE A 60 1.57 7.17 4.11
CA ILE A 60 1.92 7.80 2.83
C ILE A 60 2.30 9.27 3.06
N ILE A 61 1.45 10.06 3.73
CA ILE A 61 1.62 11.51 3.86
C ILE A 61 2.78 11.89 4.78
N TYR A 62 2.93 11.19 5.90
CA TYR A 62 3.87 11.56 6.97
C TYR A 62 5.11 10.69 7.05
N LEU A 63 5.16 9.54 6.36
CA LEU A 63 6.38 8.72 6.28
C LEU A 63 6.92 8.67 4.84
N SER A 64 6.14 8.18 3.89
CA SER A 64 6.62 7.94 2.53
C SER A 64 6.97 9.23 1.79
N VAL A 65 6.04 10.18 1.73
CA VAL A 65 6.24 11.48 1.07
C VAL A 65 7.47 12.24 1.60
N PRO A 66 7.64 12.48 2.91
CA PRO A 66 8.83 13.19 3.41
C PRO A 66 10.11 12.38 3.20
N PHE A 67 10.07 11.05 3.38
CA PHE A 67 11.23 10.19 3.13
C PHE A 67 11.67 10.29 1.67
N VAL A 68 10.77 10.15 0.71
CA VAL A 68 11.07 10.26 -0.73
C VAL A 68 11.56 11.67 -1.08
N LYS A 69 10.89 12.71 -0.57
CA LYS A 69 11.28 14.11 -0.82
C LYS A 69 12.69 14.40 -0.32
N SER A 70 13.13 13.78 0.78
CA SER A 70 14.51 13.89 1.30
C SER A 70 15.57 13.33 0.35
N LYS A 71 15.20 12.47 -0.60
CA LYS A 71 16.10 11.89 -1.61
C LYS A 71 16.23 12.76 -2.87
N PHE A 72 15.44 13.82 -2.97
CA PHE A 72 15.54 14.77 -4.07
C PHE A 72 16.71 15.74 -3.85
N THR A 73 17.37 16.09 -4.95
CA THR A 73 18.45 17.06 -5.02
C THR A 73 18.08 18.16 -6.00
N ASN A 74 18.70 19.34 -5.86
CA ASN A 74 18.44 20.47 -6.76
C ASN A 74 18.82 20.19 -8.23
N LYS A 75 19.67 19.18 -8.47
CA LYS A 75 20.10 18.75 -9.81
C LYS A 75 19.18 17.70 -10.45
N ASP A 76 18.17 17.19 -9.73
CA ASP A 76 17.31 16.15 -10.26
C ASP A 76 16.35 16.67 -11.33
N SER A 77 16.46 16.09 -12.53
CA SER A 77 15.47 16.23 -13.58
C SER A 77 14.11 15.68 -13.14
N LYS A 78 13.03 16.07 -13.84
CA LYS A 78 11.69 15.52 -13.60
C LYS A 78 11.67 13.99 -13.68
N LYS A 79 12.38 13.41 -14.65
CA LYS A 79 12.53 11.95 -14.81
C LYS A 79 13.19 11.32 -13.58
N ASN A 80 14.28 11.91 -13.07
CA ASN A 80 14.96 11.40 -11.89
C ASN A 80 14.07 11.46 -10.65
N LYS A 81 13.29 12.53 -10.48
CA LYS A 81 12.31 12.64 -9.39
C LYS A 81 11.24 11.54 -9.47
N ILE A 82 10.72 11.26 -10.67
CA ILE A 82 9.76 10.16 -10.86
C ILE A 82 10.38 8.81 -10.49
N ILE A 83 11.58 8.50 -11.01
CA ILE A 83 12.26 7.23 -10.71
C ILE A 83 12.52 7.09 -9.21
N LYS A 84 13.01 8.14 -8.56
CA LYS A 84 13.23 8.15 -7.10
C LYS A 84 11.92 7.95 -6.33
N SER A 85 10.84 8.62 -6.73
CA SER A 85 9.52 8.43 -6.10
C SER A 85 9.01 7.01 -6.23
N LEU A 86 9.14 6.40 -7.41
CA LEU A 86 8.73 5.02 -7.63
C LEU A 86 9.58 4.06 -6.78
N LEU A 87 10.90 4.17 -6.80
CA LEU A 87 11.79 3.26 -6.07
C LEU A 87 11.67 3.39 -4.55
N TYR A 88 11.80 4.60 -4.01
CA TYR A 88 11.77 4.81 -2.57
C TYR A 88 10.35 4.70 -2.00
N GLY A 89 9.32 5.08 -2.78
CA GLY A 89 7.93 4.82 -2.44
C GLY A 89 7.65 3.32 -2.39
N ALA A 90 8.08 2.56 -3.41
CA ALA A 90 7.96 1.10 -3.43
C ALA A 90 8.62 0.45 -2.23
N PHE A 91 9.83 0.90 -1.87
CA PHE A 91 10.54 0.39 -0.71
C PHE A 91 9.74 0.58 0.58
N VAL A 92 9.22 1.79 0.84
CA VAL A 92 8.41 2.05 2.04
C VAL A 92 7.16 1.17 2.07
N GLY A 93 6.44 1.07 0.94
CA GLY A 93 5.24 0.25 0.84
C GLY A 93 5.51 -1.24 1.05
N PHE A 94 6.57 -1.77 0.44
CA PHE A 94 7.00 -3.16 0.61
C PHE A 94 7.33 -3.45 2.07
N ILE A 95 8.00 -2.55 2.78
CA ILE A 95 8.32 -2.75 4.20
C ILE A 95 7.05 -2.77 5.05
N ILE A 96 6.12 -1.83 4.86
CA ILE A 96 4.90 -1.76 5.68
C ILE A 96 4.03 -3.01 5.46
N TYR A 97 3.75 -3.35 4.21
CA TYR A 97 2.91 -4.52 3.89
C TYR A 97 3.66 -5.82 4.18
N GLY A 98 4.96 -5.84 3.93
CA GLY A 98 5.84 -6.96 4.25
C GLY A 98 5.82 -7.27 5.74
N VAL A 99 5.98 -6.28 6.62
CA VAL A 99 5.95 -6.51 8.08
C VAL A 99 4.66 -7.21 8.49
N TYR A 100 3.51 -6.75 8.01
CA TYR A 100 2.23 -7.42 8.29
C TYR A 100 2.19 -8.84 7.71
N ASN A 101 2.45 -9.00 6.41
CA ASN A 101 2.31 -10.28 5.72
C ASN A 101 3.32 -11.34 6.21
N PHE A 102 4.57 -10.97 6.46
CA PHE A 102 5.59 -11.87 7.00
C PHE A 102 5.34 -12.20 8.48
N THR A 103 4.68 -11.31 9.24
CA THR A 103 4.18 -11.65 10.59
C THR A 103 3.03 -12.66 10.52
N CYS A 104 2.11 -12.51 9.56
CA CYS A 104 1.08 -13.52 9.31
C CYS A 104 1.70 -14.87 8.91
N LEU A 105 2.70 -14.87 8.03
CA LEU A 105 3.42 -16.08 7.62
C LEU A 105 4.18 -16.76 8.77
N SER A 106 4.67 -16.00 9.76
CA SER A 106 5.38 -16.57 10.90
C SER A 106 4.46 -17.18 11.96
N ILE A 107 3.22 -16.68 12.08
CA ILE A 107 2.28 -17.10 13.13
C ILE A 107 1.24 -18.11 12.59
N TYR A 108 0.75 -17.93 11.36
CA TYR A 108 -0.33 -18.74 10.80
C TYR A 108 0.20 -19.88 9.93
N LYS A 109 0.07 -21.11 10.42
CA LYS A 109 0.53 -22.35 9.75
C LYS A 109 0.04 -22.50 8.29
N ASN A 110 -1.20 -22.11 8.02
CA ASN A 110 -1.84 -22.32 6.71
C ASN A 110 -1.97 -21.03 5.88
N TYR A 111 -1.31 -19.95 6.29
CA TYR A 111 -1.33 -18.71 5.52
C TYR A 111 -0.41 -18.84 4.30
N GLU A 112 -0.94 -18.61 3.11
CA GLU A 112 -0.23 -18.91 1.87
C GLU A 112 0.90 -17.92 1.60
N PHE A 113 2.12 -18.42 1.43
CA PHE A 113 3.29 -17.62 1.06
C PHE A 113 3.05 -16.76 -0.18
N LYS A 114 2.38 -17.35 -1.20
CA LYS A 114 2.03 -16.64 -2.42
C LYS A 114 1.17 -15.40 -2.14
N VAL A 115 0.19 -15.50 -1.24
CA VAL A 115 -0.71 -14.38 -0.89
C VAL A 115 0.09 -13.30 -0.14
N GLY A 116 0.89 -13.69 0.86
CA GLY A 116 1.70 -12.73 1.62
C GLY A 116 2.72 -11.98 0.76
N LEU A 117 3.41 -12.67 -0.15
CA LEU A 117 4.38 -12.05 -1.06
C LEU A 117 3.69 -11.14 -2.09
N MET A 118 2.60 -11.61 -2.69
CA MET A 118 1.83 -10.85 -3.66
C MET A 118 1.27 -9.56 -3.04
N ASP A 119 0.75 -9.63 -1.82
CA ASP A 119 0.22 -8.48 -1.10
C ASP A 119 1.33 -7.50 -0.66
N SER A 120 2.52 -8.02 -0.32
CA SER A 120 3.69 -7.17 -0.06
C SER A 120 4.15 -6.40 -1.31
N LEU A 121 4.14 -7.06 -2.47
CA LEU A 121 4.43 -6.42 -3.77
C LEU A 121 3.33 -5.41 -4.15
N TRP A 122 2.08 -5.68 -3.79
CA TRP A 122 1.00 -4.70 -3.94
C TRP A 122 1.26 -3.45 -3.12
N GLY A 123 1.64 -3.59 -1.84
CA GLY A 123 2.05 -2.47 -1.00
C GLY A 123 3.16 -1.64 -1.64
N ALA A 124 4.15 -2.29 -2.26
CA ALA A 124 5.20 -1.61 -3.01
C ALA A 124 4.63 -0.79 -4.18
N PHE A 125 3.79 -1.39 -5.02
CA PHE A 125 3.17 -0.70 -6.15
C PHE A 125 2.27 0.47 -5.71
N LEU A 126 1.44 0.26 -4.69
CA LEU A 126 0.53 1.25 -4.15
C LEU A 126 1.30 2.49 -3.65
N TYR A 127 2.36 2.30 -2.87
CA TYR A 127 3.13 3.43 -2.33
C TYR A 127 3.99 4.11 -3.39
N ALA A 128 4.54 3.36 -4.34
CA ALA A 128 5.29 3.91 -5.46
C ALA A 128 4.45 4.92 -6.25
N THR A 129 3.25 4.50 -6.63
CA THR A 129 2.35 5.30 -7.46
C THR A 129 1.69 6.43 -6.64
N SER A 130 1.24 6.14 -5.43
CA SER A 130 0.64 7.14 -4.52
C SER A 130 1.59 8.27 -4.15
N THR A 131 2.84 7.94 -3.81
CA THR A 131 3.85 8.94 -3.45
C THR A 131 4.26 9.78 -4.66
N THR A 132 4.37 9.14 -5.82
CA THR A 132 4.63 9.83 -7.10
C THR A 132 3.50 10.80 -7.44
N LEU A 133 2.24 10.36 -7.34
CA LEU A 133 1.06 11.19 -7.56
C LEU A 133 1.05 12.40 -6.61
N TYR A 134 1.28 12.18 -5.31
CA TYR A 134 1.26 13.28 -4.34
C TYR A 134 2.38 14.31 -4.60
N LEU A 135 3.60 13.86 -4.88
CA LEU A 135 4.76 14.74 -5.05
C LEU A 135 4.77 15.47 -6.40
N LEU A 136 4.39 14.78 -7.48
CA LEU A 136 4.63 15.23 -8.85
C LEU A 136 3.36 15.45 -9.69
N GLY A 137 2.20 15.02 -9.18
CA GLY A 137 0.88 15.41 -9.71
C GLY A 137 0.37 16.74 -9.17
#